data_AF-A0A0R3RY69-F1
#
_entry.id   AF-A0A0R3RY69-F1
#
_cell.length_a   1.000
_cell.length_b   1.000
_cell.length_c   1.000
_cell.angle_alpha   90.00
_cell.angle_beta   90.00
_cell.angle_gamma   90.00
#
_symmetry.space_group_name_H-M   'P 1'
#
loop_
_entity.id
_entity.type
_entity.pdbx_description
1 polymer ?
#
loop_
_entity_poly.entity_id
_entity_poly.type
_entity_poly.pdbx_seq_one_letter_code
_entity_poly.pdbx_strand_id
1 'polypeptide(L)' 'MPKQEFEFIDYLGPLAVSVCFVVALFILSAIINFIWITKNDDRTVFEKFGSTFDLRCGVHR' A
#
# COMPACT_ATOMS: atom_id res chain seq x y z
N MET A 1 3.62 -37.82 -13.67
CA MET A 1 2.52 -37.10 -12.98
C MET A 1 1.50 -36.72 -14.03
N PRO A 2 0.19 -36.99 -13.83
CA PRO A 2 -0.84 -36.46 -14.71
C PRO A 2 -0.75 -34.92 -14.75
N LYS A 3 -1.06 -34.31 -15.89
CA LYS A 3 -1.11 -32.84 -16.01
C LYS A 3 -2.26 -32.32 -15.15
N GLN A 4 -2.00 -31.29 -14.36
CA GLN A 4 -3.03 -30.58 -13.62
C GLN A 4 -3.74 -29.63 -14.57
N GLU A 5 -5.04 -29.87 -14.80
CA GLU A 5 -5.94 -28.94 -15.47
C GLU A 5 -6.36 -27.89 -14.42
N PHE A 6 -6.19 -26.61 -14.74
CA PHE A 6 -6.57 -25.51 -13.85
C PHE A 6 -7.79 -24.81 -14.40
N GLU A 7 -8.77 -24.61 -13.53
CA GLU A 7 -9.92 -23.76 -13.82
C GLU A 7 -9.53 -22.29 -13.60
N PHE A 8 -10.28 -21.37 -14.21
CA PHE A 8 -10.02 -19.94 -14.08
C PHE A 8 -9.91 -19.48 -12.60
N ILE A 9 -10.71 -20.08 -11.72
CA ILE A 9 -10.73 -19.75 -10.29
C ILE A 9 -9.42 -20.08 -9.56
N ASP A 10 -8.70 -21.12 -10.01
CA ASP A 10 -7.44 -21.52 -9.38
C ASP A 10 -6.35 -20.45 -9.58
N TYR A 11 -6.44 -19.68 -10.66
CA TYR A 11 -5.56 -18.54 -10.92
C TYR A 11 -5.87 -17.31 -10.06
N LEU A 12 -7.07 -17.25 -9.45
CA LEU A 12 -7.44 -16.12 -8.57
C LEU A 12 -6.74 -16.18 -7.22
N GLY A 13 -6.29 -17.37 -6.77
CA GLY A 13 -5.56 -17.53 -5.50
C GLY A 13 -4.29 -16.65 -5.42
N PRO A 14 -3.34 -16.80 -6.36
CA PRO A 14 -2.15 -15.94 -6.43
C PRO A 14 -2.49 -14.44 -6.55
N LEU A 15 -3.52 -14.10 -7.33
CA LEU A 15 -3.98 -12.72 -7.47
C LEU A 15 -4.49 -12.17 -6.12
N ALA A 16 -5.34 -12.91 -5.42
CA ALA A 16 -5.88 -12.49 -4.13
C ALA A 16 -4.78 -12.30 -3.09
N VAL A 17 -3.82 -13.23 -3.00
CA VAL A 17 -2.71 -13.13 -2.04
C VAL A 17 -1.82 -11.92 -2.33
N SER A 18 -1.48 -11.68 -3.60
CA SER A 18 -0.67 -10.53 -3.98
C SER A 18 -1.36 -9.19 -3.69
N VAL A 19 -2.67 -9.09 -3.95
CA VAL A 19 -3.47 -7.91 -3.61
C VAL A 19 -3.49 -7.68 -2.10
N CYS A 20 -3.77 -8.72 -1.30
CA CYS A 20 -3.76 -8.62 0.15
C CYS A 20 -2.41 -8.15 0.69
N PHE A 21 -1.31 -8.66 0.14
CA PHE A 21 0.03 -8.25 0.54
C PHE A 21 0.31 -6.77 0.24
N VAL A 22 -0.01 -6.32 -0.97
CA VAL A 22 0.17 -4.91 -1.36
C VAL A 22 -0.68 -3.98 -0.49
N VAL A 23 -1.93 -4.37 -0.20
CA VAL A 23 -2.82 -3.62 0.70
C VAL A 23 -2.24 -3.54 2.11
N ALA A 24 -1.71 -4.65 2.64
CA ALA A 24 -1.08 -4.67 3.96
C ALA A 24 0.14 -3.74 4.03
N LEU A 25 1.02 -3.78 3.02
CA LEU A 25 2.17 -2.87 2.93
C LEU A 25 1.74 -1.41 2.83
N PHE A 26 0.68 -1.12 2.06
CA PHE A 26 0.15 0.23 1.94
C PHE A 26 -0.37 0.75 3.29
N ILE A 27 -1.15 -0.05 4.01
CA ILE A 27 -1.67 0.31 5.35
C ILE A 27 -0.52 0.53 6.32
N LEU A 28 0.46 -0.37 6.36
CA LEU A 28 1.63 -0.23 7.23
C LEU A 28 2.40 1.06 6.91
N SER A 29 2.62 1.35 5.63
CA SER A 29 3.29 2.57 5.18
C SER A 29 2.52 3.82 5.59
N ALA A 30 1.19 3.79 5.49
CA ALA A 30 0.34 4.89 5.94
C ALA A 30 0.43 5.08 7.47
N ILE A 31 0.40 4.01 8.25
CA ILE A 31 0.56 4.06 9.71
C ILE A 31 1.90 4.72 10.08
N ILE A 32 3.00 4.28 9.46
CA ILE A 32 4.33 4.87 9.69
C ILE A 32 4.33 6.36 9.32
N ASN A 33 3.75 6.71 8.18
CA ASN A 33 3.66 8.09 7.71
C ASN A 33 2.89 9.02 8.65
N PHE A 34 1.81 8.55 9.27
CA PHE A 34 1.00 9.38 10.17
C PHE A 34 1.45 9.36 11.62
N ILE A 35 2.10 8.29 12.09
CA ILE A 35 2.48 8.15 13.51
C ILE A 35 3.95 8.50 13.76
N TRP A 36 4.85 8.10 12.85
CA TRP A 36 6.29 8.15 13.11
C TRP A 36 7.07 9.21 12.35
N ILE A 37 6.62 9.61 11.15
CA ILE A 37 7.27 10.70 10.41
C ILE A 37 7.07 11.99 11.19
N THR A 38 8.09 12.84 11.23
CA THR A 38 8.05 14.14 11.91
C THR A 38 8.32 15.28 10.92
N LYS A 39 8.18 16.53 11.38
CA LYS A 39 8.43 17.73 10.55
C LYS A 39 9.90 17.89 10.12
N ASN A 40 10.81 17.17 10.77
CA ASN A 40 12.23 17.25 10.49
C ASN A 40 12.67 16.19 9.47
N ASP A 41 11.79 15.24 9.13
CA ASP A 41 12.05 14.20 8.17
C ASP A 41 11.73 14.67 6.74
N ASP A 42 12.28 13.94 5.77
CA ASP A 42 12.01 14.21 4.36
C ASP A 42 10.53 13.95 4.02
N ARG A 43 9.98 14.80 3.14
CA ARG A 43 8.60 14.67 2.68
C ARG A 43 8.35 13.33 2.01
N THR A 44 7.36 12.61 2.53
CA THR A 44 6.99 11.30 1.99
C THR A 44 6.21 11.43 0.67
N VAL A 45 6.04 10.31 -0.02
CA VAL A 45 5.19 10.23 -1.21
C VAL A 45 3.73 10.57 -0.86
N PHE A 46 3.25 10.20 0.32
CA PHE A 46 1.91 10.53 0.79
C PHE A 46 1.72 12.04 0.92
N GLU A 47 2.69 12.75 1.49
CA GLU A 47 2.62 14.20 1.65
C GLU A 47 2.72 14.94 0.31
N LYS A 48 3.59 14.46 -0.60
CA LYS A 48 3.70 15.02 -1.96
C LYS A 48 2.41 14.85 -2.74
N PHE A 49 1.83 13.65 -2.72
CA PHE A 49 0.53 13.37 -3.33
C PHE A 49 -0.56 14.24 -2.73
N GLY A 50 -0.68 14.26 -1.40
CA GLY A 50 -1.66 15.07 -0.69
C GLY A 50 -1.58 16.54 -1.06
N SER A 51 -0.37 17.12 -1.09
CA SER A 51 -0.18 18.53 -1.45
C SER A 51 -0.63 18.88 -2.88
N THR A 52 -0.64 17.92 -3.80
CA THR A 52 -1.10 18.13 -5.18
C THR A 52 -2.62 18.29 -5.26
N PHE A 53 -3.34 17.65 -4.34
CA PHE A 53 -4.81 17.65 -4.29
C PHE A 53 -5.38 18.47 -3.12
N ASP A 54 -4.54 19.30 -2.48
CA ASP A 54 -4.87 20.02 -1.23
C ASP A 54 -5.38 19.11 -0.10
N LEU A 55 -4.92 17.85 -0.11
CA LEU A 55 -5.22 16.82 0.88
C LEU A 55 -4.14 16.74 1.95
N ARG A 56 -4.57 16.54 3.20
CA ARG A 56 -3.70 16.50 4.38
C ARG A 56 -3.28 15.05 4.66
N CYS A 57 -2.10 14.67 4.19
CA CYS A 57 -1.63 13.28 4.22
C CYS A 57 -0.33 13.06 5.01
N GLY A 58 -0.06 13.84 6.07
CA GLY A 58 1.15 13.71 6.89
C GLY A 58 1.16 14.63 8.11
N VAL A 59 2.34 14.83 8.70
CA VAL A 59 2.46 15.57 9.96
C VAL A 59 2.29 17.06 9.74
N HIS A 60 1.15 17.55 10.24
CA HIS A 60 0.74 18.94 10.16
C HIS A 60 1.79 19.90 10.70
N ARG A 61 2.20 20.87 9.86
CA ARG A 61 2.98 22.05 10.28
C ARG A 61 2.29 22.81 11.41
#